data_AF-A0A9E2QB76-F1
#
_entry.id   AF-A0A9E2QB76-F1
#
_cell.length_a   1.000
_cell.length_b   1.000
_cell.length_c   1.000
_cell.angle_alpha   90.00
_cell.angle_beta   90.00
_cell.angle_gamma   90.00
#
_symmetry.space_group_name_H-M   'P 1'
#
loop_
_entity.id
_entity.type
_entity.pdbx_description
1 polymer ?
#
loop_
_entity_poly.entity_id
_entity_poly.type
_entity_poly.pdbx_seq_one_letter_code
_entity_poly.pdbx_strand_id
1 'polypeptide(L)'
;MGTKPEKEVRVPDKEVLEYDHAFAVRMKALRDERGLKRGWVADRLGVHYNTLKNWELGKAHPGTRELLALCKLYHVKPEKFFRSV
;
A
#
# COMPACT_ATOMS: atom_id res chain seq x y z
N MET A 1 -32.44 22.34 -16.96
CA MET A 1 -31.38 22.86 -16.06
C MET A 1 -30.60 21.68 -15.51
N GLY A 2 -29.50 21.31 -16.15
CA GLY A 2 -28.61 20.25 -15.64
C GLY A 2 -27.64 20.87 -14.64
N THR A 3 -27.82 20.58 -13.35
CA THR A 3 -26.82 20.91 -12.33
C THR A 3 -25.60 20.02 -12.60
N LYS A 4 -24.50 20.60 -13.10
CA LYS A 4 -23.19 19.92 -13.11
C LYS A 4 -22.88 19.53 -11.66
N PRO A 5 -22.57 18.25 -11.35
CA PRO A 5 -22.22 17.88 -10.00
C PRO A 5 -20.96 18.64 -9.58
N GLU A 6 -20.98 19.14 -8.35
CA GLU A 6 -19.95 19.96 -7.74
C GLU A 6 -18.59 19.25 -7.78
N LYS A 7 -17.62 19.86 -8.47
CA LYS A 7 -16.16 19.60 -8.44
C LYS A 7 -15.74 18.13 -8.29
N GLU A 8 -15.55 17.46 -9.42
CA GLU A 8 -14.79 16.21 -9.45
C GLU A 8 -13.40 16.41 -8.84
N VAL A 9 -13.09 15.67 -7.77
CA VAL A 9 -11.78 15.70 -7.11
C VAL A 9 -10.79 14.99 -8.04
N ARG A 10 -10.04 15.75 -8.82
CA ARG A 10 -8.98 15.23 -9.69
C ARG A 10 -7.64 15.30 -8.98
N VAL A 11 -7.04 14.15 -8.72
CA VAL A 11 -5.65 14.04 -8.29
C VAL A 11 -4.77 13.90 -9.55
N PRO A 12 -3.72 14.71 -9.74
CA PRO A 12 -2.80 14.56 -10.87
C PRO A 12 -2.07 13.21 -10.83
N ASP A 13 -1.85 12.58 -11.99
CA ASP A 13 -1.16 11.28 -12.09
C ASP A 13 0.21 11.28 -11.41
N LYS A 14 0.93 12.42 -11.47
CA LYS A 14 2.21 12.59 -10.79
C LYS A 14 2.09 12.43 -9.27
N GLU A 15 1.06 13.02 -8.67
CA GLU A 15 0.81 12.95 -7.23
C GLU A 15 0.43 11.52 -6.82
N VAL A 16 -0.39 10.83 -7.64
CA VAL A 16 -0.70 9.41 -7.44
C VAL A 16 0.56 8.55 -7.47
N LEU A 17 1.43 8.75 -8.47
CA LEU A 17 2.68 7.99 -8.58
C LEU A 17 3.65 8.24 -7.42
N GLU A 18 3.78 9.49 -6.97
CA GLU A 18 4.58 9.82 -5.78
C GLU A 18 4.03 9.12 -4.53
N TYR A 19 2.70 9.07 -4.39
CA TYR A 19 2.04 8.40 -3.27
C TYR A 19 2.21 6.88 -3.29
N ASP A 20 2.02 6.24 -4.45
CA ASP A 20 2.20 4.80 -4.62
C ASP A 20 3.63 4.38 -4.26
N HIS A 21 4.62 5.19 -4.67
CA HIS A 21 6.01 4.96 -4.32
C HIS A 21 6.25 5.14 -2.82
N ALA A 22 5.75 6.21 -2.21
CA ALA A 22 5.87 6.45 -0.77
C ALA A 22 5.23 5.31 0.06
N PHE A 23 4.06 4.84 -0.36
CA PHE A 23 3.39 3.69 0.25
C PHE A 23 4.24 2.42 0.14
N ALA A 24 4.76 2.11 -1.05
CA ALA A 24 5.60 0.93 -1.28
C ALA A 24 6.85 0.93 -0.39
N VAL A 25 7.54 2.07 -0.33
CA VAL A 25 8.72 2.28 0.54
C VAL A 25 8.35 2.07 2.00
N ARG A 26 7.23 2.65 2.45
CA ARG A 26 6.79 2.55 3.84
C ARG A 26 6.36 1.13 4.22
N MET A 27 5.65 0.44 3.33
CA MET A 27 5.28 -0.97 3.50
C MET A 27 6.52 -1.84 3.70
N LYS A 28 7.53 -1.67 2.84
CA LYS A 28 8.80 -2.40 2.94
C LYS A 28 9.49 -2.09 4.27
N ALA A 29 9.58 -0.83 4.66
CA ALA A 29 10.18 -0.41 5.92
C ALA A 29 9.47 -1.05 7.13
N LEU A 30 8.14 -1.04 7.17
CA LEU A 30 7.36 -1.69 8.23
C LEU A 30 7.65 -3.20 8.32
N ARG A 31 7.83 -3.89 7.18
CA ARG A 31 8.20 -5.30 7.13
C ARG A 31 9.62 -5.51 7.68
N ASP A 32 10.58 -4.70 7.24
CA ASP A 32 12.00 -4.80 7.61
C ASP A 32 12.21 -4.46 9.09
N GLU A 33 11.54 -3.44 9.63
CA GLU A 33 11.52 -3.08 11.07
C GLU A 33 11.12 -4.25 11.98
N ARG A 34 10.39 -5.24 11.44
CA ARG A 34 9.91 -6.43 12.16
C ARG A 34 10.71 -7.69 11.84
N GLY A 35 11.75 -7.59 11.00
CA GLY A 35 12.55 -8.74 10.59
C GLY A 35 11.79 -9.79 9.78
N LEU A 36 10.66 -9.42 9.16
CA LEU A 36 9.81 -10.38 8.44
C LEU A 36 10.33 -10.61 7.03
N LYS A 37 10.44 -11.87 6.59
CA LYS A 37 10.78 -12.20 5.20
C LYS A 37 9.57 -12.03 4.29
N ARG A 38 9.79 -11.56 3.06
CA ARG A 38 8.74 -11.44 2.03
C ARG A 38 7.94 -12.73 1.83
N GLY A 39 8.62 -13.87 1.64
CA GLY A 39 7.95 -15.16 1.46
C GLY A 39 6.98 -15.47 2.58
N TRP A 40 7.44 -15.34 3.83
CA TRP A 40 6.60 -15.56 5.01
C TRP A 40 5.37 -14.65 5.04
N VAL A 41 5.52 -13.36 4.70
CA VAL A 41 4.38 -12.44 4.62
C VAL A 41 3.42 -12.84 3.51
N ALA A 42 3.92 -13.17 2.32
CA ALA A 42 3.11 -13.58 1.19
C ALA A 42 2.29 -14.84 1.51
N ASP A 43 2.92 -15.84 2.12
CA ASP A 43 2.29 -17.08 2.57
C ASP A 43 1.18 -16.79 3.60
N ARG A 44 1.43 -15.90 4.57
CA ARG A 44 0.43 -15.51 5.58
C ARG A 44 -0.75 -14.73 5.00
N LEU A 45 -0.54 -14.00 3.91
CA LEU A 45 -1.58 -13.27 3.20
C LEU A 45 -2.31 -14.12 2.16
N GLY A 46 -1.81 -15.33 1.84
CA GLY A 46 -2.35 -16.16 0.78
C GLY A 46 -2.13 -15.56 -0.62
N VAL A 47 -1.05 -14.80 -0.81
CA VAL A 47 -0.70 -14.17 -2.10
C VAL A 47 0.62 -14.73 -2.62
N HIS A 48 0.84 -14.63 -3.94
CA HIS A 48 2.11 -15.06 -4.53
C HIS A 48 3.26 -14.15 -4.09
N TYR A 49 4.48 -14.70 -3.94
CA TYR A 49 5.68 -13.93 -3.58
C TYR A 49 5.89 -12.69 -4.46
N ASN A 50 5.68 -12.84 -5.77
CA ASN A 50 5.82 -11.72 -6.72
C ASN A 50 4.77 -10.63 -6.51
N THR A 51 3.57 -10.95 -5.99
CA THR A 51 2.55 -9.96 -5.66
C THR A 51 3.06 -9.04 -4.56
N LEU A 52 3.57 -9.62 -3.46
CA LEU A 52 4.16 -8.85 -2.37
C LEU A 52 5.40 -8.05 -2.84
N LYS A 53 6.26 -8.67 -3.65
CA LYS A 53 7.42 -7.99 -4.24
C LYS A 53 7.01 -6.79 -5.10
N ASN A 54 5.97 -6.92 -5.91
CA ASN A 54 5.49 -5.83 -6.77
C ASN A 54 4.90 -4.68 -5.96
N TRP A 55 4.21 -4.96 -4.86
CA TRP A 55 3.74 -3.93 -3.93
C TRP A 55 4.90 -3.15 -3.32
N GLU A 56 5.95 -3.83 -2.84
CA GLU A 56 7.14 -3.16 -2.29
C GLU A 56 8.00 -2.42 -3.33
N LEU A 57 7.75 -2.64 -4.62
CA LEU A 57 8.39 -1.92 -5.72
C LEU A 57 7.52 -0.80 -6.30
N GLY A 58 6.31 -0.57 -5.75
CA GLY A 58 5.37 0.41 -6.28
C GLY A 58 4.81 0.06 -7.67
N LYS A 59 4.94 -1.20 -8.11
CA LYS A 59 4.45 -1.67 -9.42
C LYS A 59 2.99 -2.06 -9.42
N ALA A 60 2.42 -2.25 -8.23
CA ALA A 60 1.03 -2.57 -8.00
C ALA A 60 0.67 -2.11 -6.58
N HIS A 61 -0.62 -1.94 -6.32
CA HIS A 61 -1.11 -1.56 -5.00
C HIS A 61 -1.88 -2.72 -4.35
N PRO A 62 -1.72 -2.96 -3.02
CA PRO A 62 -2.62 -3.85 -2.31
C PRO A 62 -4.03 -3.25 -2.28
N GLY A 63 -5.05 -4.11 -2.40
CA GLY A 63 -6.43 -3.71 -2.15
C GLY A 63 -6.69 -3.50 -0.67
N THR A 64 -7.90 -3.04 -0.33
CA THR A 64 -8.30 -2.79 1.06
C THR A 64 -8.19 -4.03 1.94
N ARG A 65 -8.55 -5.22 1.41
CA ARG A 65 -8.46 -6.48 2.17
C ARG A 65 -7.01 -6.80 2.54
N GLU A 66 -6.10 -6.67 1.57
CA GLU A 66 -4.67 -6.93 1.75
C GLU A 66 -4.06 -5.91 2.72
N LEU A 67 -4.43 -4.63 2.61
CA LEU A 67 -3.98 -3.59 3.54
C LEU A 67 -4.40 -3.92 4.99
N LEU A 68 -5.64 -4.33 5.22
CA LEU A 68 -6.11 -4.70 6.55
C LEU A 68 -5.41 -5.95 7.08
N ALA A 69 -5.10 -6.92 6.22
CA ALA A 69 -4.30 -8.09 6.57
C ALA A 69 -2.87 -7.71 6.96
N LEU A 70 -2.22 -6.82 6.19
CA LEU A 70 -0.90 -6.27 6.51
C LEU A 70 -0.92 -5.51 7.84
N CYS A 71 -1.95 -4.70 8.10
CA CYS A 71 -2.10 -3.99 9.39
C CYS A 71 -2.12 -4.96 10.57
N LYS A 72 -2.89 -6.04 10.47
CA LYS A 72 -2.95 -7.09 11.50
C LYS A 72 -1.60 -7.80 11.66
N LEU A 73 -0.98 -8.19 10.54
CA LEU A 73 0.29 -8.93 10.55
C LEU A 73 1.46 -8.09 11.05
N TYR A 74 1.47 -6.80 10.74
CA TYR A 74 2.50 -5.86 11.17
C TYR A 74 2.13 -5.17 12.48
N HIS A 75 0.98 -5.45 13.09
CA HIS A 75 0.56 -4.80 14.33
C HIS A 75 0.61 -3.26 14.26
N VAL A 76 0.11 -2.69 13.16
CA VAL A 76 0.00 -1.24 12.95
C VAL A 76 -1.38 -0.86 12.48
N LYS A 77 -1.72 0.42 12.62
CA LYS A 77 -2.91 1.01 12.00
C LYS A 77 -2.62 1.42 10.53
N PRO A 78 -3.65 1.54 9.67
CA PRO A 78 -3.49 1.89 8.26
C PRO A 78 -2.70 3.20 8.04
N GLU A 79 -2.86 4.19 8.91
CA GLU A 79 -2.18 5.49 8.77
C GLU A 79 -0.65 5.37 8.77
N LYS A 80 -0.10 4.29 9.34
CA LYS A 80 1.35 4.03 9.33
C LYS A 80 1.91 3.70 7.95
N PHE A 81 1.07 3.33 6.98
CA PHE A 81 1.48 3.09 5.59
C PHE A 81 1.53 4.36 4.74
N PHE A 82 0.88 5.44 5.19
CA PHE A 82 0.70 6.67 4.41
C PHE A 82 1.51 7.85 4.96
N ARG A 83 2.42 7.61 5.91
CA ARG A 83 3.34 8.65 6.38
C ARG A 83 4.42 8.89 5.32
N SER A 84 4.48 10.11 4.79
CA SER A 84 5.68 10.59 4.13
C SER A 84 6.86 10.50 5.10
N VAL A 85 7.98 10.02 4.56
CA VAL A 85 9.31 10.16 5.17
C VAL A 85 9.76 11.61 5.08
#